data_AF-A0A4P7YJ83-F1
#
_entry.id   AF-A0A4P7YJ83-F1
#
_cell.length_a   1.000
_cell.length_b   1.000
_cell.length_c   1.000
_cell.angle_alpha   90.00
_cell.angle_beta   90.00
_cell.angle_gamma   90.00
#
_symmetry.space_group_name_H-M   'P 1'
#
loop_
_entity.id
_entity.type
_entity.pdbx_description
1 polymer ?
#
loop_
_entity_poly.entity_id
_entity_poly.type
_entity_poly.pdbx_seq_one_letter_code
_entity_poly.pdbx_strand_id
1 'polypeptide(L)'
;MDDLAHDHIRAFIARTRVAEMKSRGWRVLGPGEEGSLLMEGPMLAGRAAVVDAPIGGLFDDLIARALERADARDRVAARRAA
;
A
#
# COMPACT_ATOMS: atom_id res chain seq x y z
N MET A 1 -7.72 -23.08 -30.42
CA MET A 1 -6.55 -22.91 -29.54
C MET A 1 -6.41 -21.41 -29.34
N ASP A 2 -7.13 -20.87 -28.34
CA ASP A 2 -6.97 -19.48 -27.88
C ASP A 2 -7.06 -19.54 -26.37
N ASP A 3 -5.96 -19.97 -25.77
CA ASP A 3 -5.71 -19.85 -24.34
C ASP A 3 -5.37 -18.37 -24.08
N LEU A 4 -6.38 -17.51 -24.23
CA LEU A 4 -6.33 -16.10 -23.81
C LEU A 4 -6.38 -16.11 -22.28
N ALA A 5 -5.31 -16.60 -21.69
CA ALA A 5 -5.06 -16.58 -20.28
C ALA A 5 -5.27 -15.13 -19.82
N HIS A 6 -6.15 -14.98 -18.83
CA HIS A 6 -6.55 -13.71 -18.23
C HIS A 6 -5.39 -13.06 -17.43
N ASP A 7 -4.15 -13.27 -17.85
CA ASP A 7 -2.92 -13.07 -17.09
C ASP A 7 -2.46 -11.61 -17.10
N HIS A 8 -3.12 -10.74 -17.87
CA HIS A 8 -2.74 -9.35 -18.01
C HIS A 8 -3.94 -8.42 -17.81
N ILE A 9 -3.70 -7.34 -17.06
CA ILE A 9 -4.68 -6.29 -16.78
C ILE A 9 -4.23 -4.98 -17.40
N ARG A 10 -5.19 -4.13 -17.77
CA ARG A 10 -4.96 -2.79 -18.29
C ARG A 10 -5.31 -1.74 -17.24
N ALA A 11 -4.48 -0.71 -17.13
CA ALA A 11 -4.71 0.39 -16.20
C ALA A 11 -4.10 1.70 -16.72
N PHE A 12 -4.69 2.83 -16.31
CA PHE A 12 -4.07 4.14 -16.48
C PHE A 12 -3.03 4.35 -15.39
N ILE A 13 -1.79 4.56 -15.79
CA ILE A 13 -0.64 4.74 -14.90
C ILE A 13 -0.16 6.18 -14.99
N ALA A 14 0.00 6.84 -13.85
CA ALA A 14 0.58 8.17 -13.79
C ALA A 14 1.95 8.21 -14.48
N ARG A 15 2.23 9.25 -15.27
CA ARG A 15 3.45 9.40 -16.08
C ARG A 15 4.72 9.26 -15.25
N THR A 16 4.70 9.73 -14.01
CA THR A 16 5.80 9.64 -13.04
C THR A 16 6.14 8.22 -12.61
N ARG A 17 5.21 7.27 -12.76
CA ARG A 17 5.39 5.86 -12.34
C ARG A 17 5.70 4.92 -13.50
N VAL A 18 5.74 5.40 -14.74
CA VAL A 18 5.91 4.55 -15.93
C VAL A 18 7.21 3.74 -15.89
N ALA A 19 8.31 4.35 -15.44
CA ALA A 19 9.60 3.66 -15.32
C ALA A 19 9.56 2.52 -14.29
N GLU A 20 8.93 2.76 -13.14
CA GLU A 20 8.69 1.75 -12.09
C GLU A 20 7.80 0.62 -12.62
N MET A 21 6.73 0.95 -13.33
CA MET A 21 5.81 -0.07 -13.84
C MET A 21 6.47 -0.93 -14.93
N LYS A 22 7.31 -0.34 -15.79
CA LYS A 22 8.11 -1.08 -16.78
C LYS A 22 9.06 -2.09 -16.14
N SER A 23 9.73 -1.74 -15.03
CA SER A 23 10.60 -2.71 -14.34
C SER A 23 9.83 -3.86 -13.69
N ARG A 24 8.53 -3.67 -13.44
CA ARG A 24 7.58 -4.69 -12.97
C ARG A 24 6.89 -5.46 -14.10
N GLY A 25 7.38 -5.35 -15.34
CA GLY A 25 6.85 -6.08 -16.49
C GLY A 25 5.64 -5.45 -17.17
N TRP A 26 5.31 -4.18 -16.87
CA TRP A 26 4.24 -3.48 -17.56
C TRP A 26 4.71 -2.88 -18.89
N ARG A 27 3.83 -2.93 -19.90
CA ARG A 27 4.02 -2.39 -21.24
C ARG A 27 3.08 -1.23 -21.50
N VAL A 28 3.57 -0.19 -22.18
CA VAL A 28 2.74 0.94 -22.62
C VAL A 28 1.92 0.51 -23.83
N LEU A 29 0.61 0.75 -23.79
CA LEU A 29 -0.31 0.51 -24.90
C LEU A 29 -0.63 1.78 -25.68
N GLY A 30 -0.64 2.94 -25.03
CA GLY A 30 -0.98 4.19 -25.69
C GLY A 30 -1.15 5.37 -24.75
N PRO A 31 -1.61 6.52 -25.29
CA PRO A 31 -1.93 7.68 -24.47
C PRO A 31 -3.06 7.35 -23.48
N GLY A 32 -2.97 7.94 -22.28
CA GLY A 32 -4.06 7.96 -21.31
C GLY A 32 -4.68 9.33 -21.18
N GLU A 33 -5.40 9.55 -20.08
CA GLU A 33 -5.86 10.87 -19.64
C GLU A 33 -4.68 11.77 -19.23
N GLU A 34 -4.97 13.03 -18.91
CA GLU A 34 -3.96 14.02 -18.52
C GLU A 34 -3.04 13.49 -17.41
N GLY A 35 -1.72 13.52 -17.67
CA GLY A 35 -0.72 13.02 -16.73
C GLY A 35 -0.61 11.49 -16.63
N SER A 36 -1.27 10.71 -17.49
CA SER A 36 -1.25 9.24 -17.46
C SER A 36 -0.94 8.58 -18.81
N LEU A 37 -0.62 7.28 -18.77
CA LEU A 37 -0.50 6.39 -19.93
C LEU A 37 -1.33 5.13 -19.71
N LEU A 38 -1.98 4.65 -20.77
CA LEU A 38 -2.61 3.33 -20.75
C LEU A 38 -1.51 2.27 -20.82
N MET A 39 -1.46 1.39 -19.82
CA MET A 39 -0.47 0.32 -19.73
C MET A 39 -1.14 -1.02 -19.46
N GLU A 40 -0.48 -2.09 -19.89
CA GLU A 40 -0.86 -3.48 -19.65
C GLU A 40 0.25 -4.17 -18.87
N GLY A 41 -0.09 -4.92 -17.83
CA GLY A 41 0.88 -5.65 -17.04
C GLY A 41 0.29 -6.90 -16.41
N PRO A 42 1.12 -7.71 -15.75
CA PRO A 42 0.69 -8.97 -15.19
C PRO A 42 -0.44 -8.75 -14.17
N MET A 43 -1.45 -9.61 -14.20
CA MET A 43 -2.46 -9.66 -13.17
C MET A 43 -1.75 -9.97 -11.85
N LEU A 44 -1.76 -8.99 -10.94
CA LEU A 44 -1.19 -9.17 -9.62
C LEU A 44 -2.08 -10.17 -8.85
N ALA A 45 -1.79 -11.46 -8.99
CA ALA A 45 -2.34 -12.52 -8.14
C ALA A 45 -1.79 -12.32 -6.71
N GLY A 46 -2.31 -11.34 -5.98
CA GLY A 46 -1.63 -10.95 -4.75
C GLY A 46 -2.22 -9.83 -3.89
N ARG A 47 -3.45 -9.33 -4.12
CA ARG A 47 -4.13 -8.52 -3.10
C ARG A 47 -5.21 -9.27 -2.31
N ALA A 48 -5.57 -10.48 -2.74
CA ALA A 48 -6.41 -11.35 -1.91
C ALA A 48 -5.63 -12.03 -0.78
N ALA A 49 -4.28 -12.09 -0.84
CA ALA A 49 -3.48 -12.84 0.13
C ALA A 49 -2.86 -12.00 1.28
N VAL A 50 -3.01 -10.66 1.27
CA VAL A 50 -2.39 -9.78 2.29
C VAL A 50 -3.41 -9.10 3.21
N VAL A 51 -4.71 -9.30 2.97
CA VAL A 51 -5.78 -8.75 3.83
C VAL A 51 -6.49 -9.86 4.61
N ASP A 52 -5.74 -10.88 5.04
CA ASP A 52 -6.23 -11.88 6.00
C ASP A 52 -5.53 -11.79 7.37
N ALA A 53 -4.61 -10.84 7.53
CA ALA A 53 -4.14 -10.43 8.84
C ALA A 53 -5.02 -9.23 9.30
N PRO A 54 -5.77 -9.35 10.41
CA PRO A 54 -6.52 -8.22 10.93
C PRO A 54 -5.54 -7.07 11.21
N ILE A 55 -5.86 -5.89 10.66
CA ILE A 55 -5.10 -4.63 10.78
C ILE A 55 -4.76 -4.29 12.25
N GLY A 56 -5.42 -4.93 13.22
CA GLY A 56 -5.23 -4.75 14.66
C GLY A 56 -3.77 -4.75 15.10
N GLY A 57 -2.94 -5.68 14.61
CA GLY A 57 -1.54 -5.81 15.08
C GLY A 57 -0.55 -4.78 14.51
N LEU A 58 -0.92 -4.04 13.45
CA LEU A 58 0.02 -3.15 12.75
C LEU A 58 0.42 -1.94 13.60
N PHE A 59 -0.46 -1.52 14.50
CA PHE A 59 -0.30 -0.29 15.28
C PHE A 59 0.03 -0.56 16.75
N ASP A 60 0.17 -1.82 17.17
CA ASP A 60 0.39 -2.19 18.57
C ASP A 60 1.61 -1.50 19.18
N ASP A 61 2.72 -1.44 18.44
CA ASP A 61 3.94 -0.76 18.89
C ASP A 61 3.74 0.76 19.08
N LEU A 62 2.90 1.38 18.23
CA LEU A 62 2.59 2.81 18.33
C LEU A 62 1.65 3.08 19.51
N ILE A 63 0.66 2.20 19.72
CA ILE A 63 -0.28 2.26 20.83
C ILE A 63 0.46 2.05 22.16
N ALA A 64 1.33 1.04 22.25
CA ALA A 64 2.14 0.76 23.44
C ALA A 64 2.99 1.97 23.84
N ARG A 65 3.71 2.57 22.88
CA ARG A 65 4.51 3.79 23.13
C ARG A 65 3.67 5.00 23.51
N ALA A 66 2.43 5.09 23.02
CA ALA A 66 1.52 6.16 23.40
C ALA A 66 1.05 6.01 24.85
N LEU A 67 0.72 4.78 25.28
CA LEU A 67 0.33 4.46 26.65
C LEU A 67 1.47 4.67 27.64
N GLU A 68 2.69 4.20 27.33
CA GLU A 68 3.87 4.43 28.19
C GLU A 68 4.12 5.93 28.44
N ARG A 69 3.93 6.76 27.41
CA ARG A 69 4.10 8.21 27.53
C ARG A 69 3.00 8.84 28.40
N ALA A 70 1.77 8.34 28.31
CA ALA A 70 0.67 8.79 29.16
C ALA A 70 0.94 8.42 30.63
N ASP A 71 1.29 7.17 30.91
CA ASP A 71 1.61 6.69 32.27
C ASP A 71 2.80 7.44 32.89
N ALA A 72 3.79 7.81 32.09
CA ALA A 72 4.92 8.62 32.56
C ALA A 72 4.47 10.03 32.97
N ARG A 73 3.56 10.65 32.20
CA ARG A 73 3.01 11.98 32.50
C ARG A 73 2.14 11.94 33.74
N ASP A 74 1.30 10.93 33.89
CA ASP A 74 0.41 10.78 35.03
C ASP A 74 1.20 10.59 36.34
N ARG A 75 2.28 9.80 36.31
CA ARG A 75 3.17 9.66 37.47
C ARG A 75 3.87 10.95 37.86
N VAL A 76 4.26 11.78 36.88
CA VAL A 76 4.87 13.10 37.15
C VAL A 76 3.83 14.07 37.70
N ALA A 77 2.62 14.08 37.16
CA ALA A 77 1.53 14.92 37.65
C ALA A 77 1.12 14.55 39.09
N ALA A 78 0.98 13.26 39.38
CA ALA A 78 0.67 12.75 40.73
C ALA A 78 1.76 13.14 41.75
N ARG A 79 3.04 13.08 41.37
CA ARG A 79 4.16 13.52 42.23
C ARG A 79 4.21 15.03 42.47
N ARG A 80 3.65 15.85 41.57
CA ARG A 80 3.57 17.30 41.74
C ARG A 80 2.36 17.74 42.56
N ALA A 81 1.33 16.90 42.62
CA ALA A 81 0.11 17.16 43.37
C ALA A 81 0.14 16.66 44.82
N ALA A 82 1.17 15.88 45.20
CA ALA A 82 1.48 15.44 46.55
C ALA A 82 2.56 16.34 47.17
#